data_AF-A0A7I7LK63-F1
#
_entry.id   AF-A0A7I7LK63-F1
#
_cell.length_a   1.000
_cell.length_b   1.000
_cell.length_c   1.000
_cell.angle_alpha   90.00
_cell.angle_beta   90.00
_cell.angle_gamma   90.00
#
_symmetry.space_group_name_H-M   'P 1'
#
loop_
_entity.id
_entity.type
_entity.pdbx_description
1 polymer ?
#
loop_
_entity_poly.entity_id
_entity_poly.type
_entity_poly.pdbx_seq_one_letter_code
_entity_poly.pdbx_strand_id
1 'polypeptide(L)'
;MPTTNDNTATTWRDLADQLSADERAAFEHLENLAMPTAVLLDRARLEIEGRLVDIACADIPVPADATWVGKWEKNLKRDGYSRLLVWRESREPSMAVDIDGDQQCDGTVTRYISAYLGDEPKFSSSQARKLAAMLVEAADALDAMGGAI
;
A
#
# COMPACT_ATOMS: atom_id res chain seq x y z
N MET A 1 6.94 17.74 7.44
CA MET A 1 8.24 17.68 8.15
C MET A 1 9.26 17.07 7.21
N PRO A 2 10.51 17.58 7.14
CA PRO A 2 11.49 16.98 6.24
C PRO A 2 12.06 15.70 6.87
N THR A 3 11.74 14.55 6.26
CA THR A 3 12.43 13.27 6.45
C THR A 3 13.86 13.44 5.97
N THR A 4 14.78 13.70 6.89
CA THR A 4 16.19 13.83 6.50
C THR A 4 16.72 12.41 6.35
N ASN A 5 16.56 11.83 5.15
CA ASN A 5 17.37 10.70 4.74
C ASN A 5 18.82 11.11 4.96
N ASP A 6 19.57 10.36 5.77
CA ASP A 6 21.00 10.54 5.85
C ASP A 6 21.60 10.13 4.50
N ASN A 7 21.66 11.10 3.59
CA ASN A 7 22.19 10.93 2.24
C ASN A 7 23.70 10.71 2.24
N THR A 8 24.36 10.72 3.41
CA THR A 8 25.78 10.37 3.55
C THR A 8 26.00 8.88 3.83
N ALA A 9 24.96 8.13 4.22
CA ALA A 9 25.04 6.69 4.41
C ALA A 9 25.44 5.98 3.11
N THR A 10 26.44 5.09 3.22
CA THR A 10 26.99 4.29 2.11
C THR A 10 26.64 2.81 2.23
N THR A 11 26.24 2.38 3.44
CA THR A 11 25.77 1.02 3.74
C THR A 11 24.58 1.07 4.69
N TRP A 12 23.80 -0.01 4.76
CA TRP A 12 22.71 -0.12 5.75
C TRP A 12 23.22 -0.06 7.19
N ARG A 13 24.49 -0.44 7.44
CA ARG A 13 25.10 -0.41 8.77
C ARG A 13 25.30 1.01 9.29
N ASP A 14 25.46 1.98 8.39
CA ASP A 14 25.52 3.41 8.75
C ASP A 14 24.18 3.90 9.35
N LEU A 15 23.09 3.17 9.11
CA LEU A 15 21.74 3.45 9.61
C LEU A 15 21.32 2.50 10.76
N ALA A 16 22.25 1.71 11.31
CA ALA A 16 21.93 0.64 12.25
C ALA A 16 21.31 1.12 13.57
N ASP A 17 21.58 2.35 13.98
CA ASP A 17 21.01 3.02 15.15
C ASP A 17 19.53 3.40 14.96
N GLN A 18 19.12 3.58 13.71
CA GLN A 18 17.73 3.84 13.30
C GLN A 18 16.94 2.57 13.02
N LEU A 19 17.57 1.39 13.06
CA LEU A 19 16.91 0.10 12.89
C LEU A 19 16.63 -0.55 14.25
N SER A 20 15.55 -1.31 14.33
CA SER A 20 15.29 -2.22 15.45
C SER A 20 16.25 -3.41 15.44
N ALA A 21 16.29 -4.18 16.53
CA ALA A 21 17.13 -5.37 16.61
C ALA A 21 16.75 -6.43 15.57
N ASP A 22 15.46 -6.64 15.35
CA ASP A 22 14.95 -7.63 14.39
C ASP A 22 15.24 -7.20 12.94
N GLU A 23 15.09 -5.92 12.62
CA GLU A 23 15.46 -5.39 11.30
C GLU A 23 16.96 -5.56 11.05
N ARG A 24 17.82 -5.21 12.02
CA ARG A 24 19.27 -5.44 11.88
C ARG A 24 19.59 -6.90 11.62
N ALA A 25 18.99 -7.83 12.36
CA ALA A 25 19.19 -9.26 12.15
C ALA A 25 18.73 -9.70 10.74
N ALA A 26 17.63 -9.15 10.22
CA ALA A 26 17.18 -9.40 8.86
C ALA A 26 18.17 -8.86 7.81
N PHE A 27 18.72 -7.66 8.00
CA PHE A 27 19.75 -7.11 7.10
C PHE A 27 21.05 -7.92 7.15
N GLU A 28 21.50 -8.37 8.32
CA GLU A 28 22.65 -9.26 8.45
C GLU A 28 22.42 -10.59 7.73
N HIS A 29 21.23 -11.16 7.84
CA HIS A 29 20.88 -12.37 7.11
C HIS A 29 20.94 -12.16 5.58
N LEU A 30 20.36 -11.06 5.07
CA LEU A 30 20.39 -10.75 3.64
C LEU A 30 21.80 -10.45 3.13
N GLU A 31 22.62 -9.78 3.92
CA GLU A 31 24.04 -9.55 3.63
C GLU A 31 24.81 -10.88 3.53
N ASN A 32 24.53 -11.83 4.43
CA ASN A 32 25.11 -13.19 4.36
C ASN A 32 24.66 -13.98 3.12
N LEU A 33 23.51 -13.63 2.53
CA LEU A 33 23.05 -14.14 1.24
C LEU A 33 23.65 -13.40 0.04
N ALA A 34 24.66 -12.56 0.26
CA ALA A 34 25.36 -11.78 -0.76
C ALA A 34 24.46 -10.80 -1.53
N MET A 35 23.41 -10.28 -0.88
CA MET A 35 22.63 -9.18 -1.45
C MET A 35 23.51 -7.96 -1.69
N PRO A 36 23.41 -7.27 -2.86
CA PRO A 36 24.22 -6.10 -3.13
C PRO A 36 24.00 -5.00 -2.07
N THR A 37 25.09 -4.38 -1.61
CA THR A 37 25.07 -3.34 -0.58
C THR A 37 24.12 -2.19 -0.91
N ALA A 38 24.06 -1.77 -2.18
CA ALA A 38 23.12 -0.73 -2.62
C ALA A 38 21.65 -1.11 -2.39
N VAL A 39 21.29 -2.37 -2.67
CA VAL A 39 19.93 -2.89 -2.45
C VAL A 39 19.58 -2.92 -0.96
N LEU A 40 20.54 -3.33 -0.12
CA LEU A 40 20.35 -3.33 1.34
C LEU A 40 20.21 -1.92 1.90
N LEU A 41 21.02 -0.98 1.41
CA LEU A 41 20.94 0.43 1.81
C LEU A 41 19.59 1.05 1.41
N ASP A 42 19.15 0.85 0.16
CA ASP A 42 17.86 1.37 -0.31
C ASP A 42 16.70 0.76 0.48
N ARG A 43 16.76 -0.54 0.78
CA ARG A 43 15.76 -1.19 1.63
C ARG A 43 15.78 -0.62 3.06
N ALA A 44 16.95 -0.43 3.68
CA ALA A 44 17.03 0.15 5.03
C ALA A 44 16.42 1.55 5.08
N ARG A 45 16.67 2.37 4.06
CA ARG A 45 16.03 3.70 3.91
C ARG A 45 14.51 3.59 3.83
N LEU A 46 13.98 2.66 3.04
CA LEU A 46 12.53 2.45 2.91
C LEU A 46 11.88 1.99 4.22
N GLU A 47 12.51 1.07 4.96
CA GLU A 47 11.97 0.60 6.25
C GLU A 47 11.98 1.72 7.30
N ILE A 48 13.08 2.50 7.38
CA ILE A 48 13.17 3.65 8.29
C ILE A 48 12.14 4.72 7.91
N GLU A 49 12.04 5.07 6.63
CA GLU A 49 11.07 6.03 6.11
C GLU A 49 9.65 5.58 6.44
N GLY A 50 9.30 4.32 6.14
CA GLY A 50 7.99 3.75 6.45
C GLY A 50 7.65 3.83 7.93
N ARG A 51 8.59 3.46 8.81
CA ARG A 51 8.38 3.56 10.27
C ARG A 51 8.20 4.99 10.75
N LEU A 52 8.97 5.95 10.22
CA LEU A 52 8.82 7.37 10.56
C LEU A 52 7.45 7.91 10.14
N VAL A 53 6.93 7.45 9.00
CA VAL A 53 5.59 7.81 8.52
C VAL A 53 4.51 7.16 9.38
N ASP A 54 4.66 5.88 9.74
CA ASP A 54 3.74 5.19 10.65
C ASP A 54 3.63 5.94 11.99
N ILE A 55 4.76 6.43 12.54
CA ILE A 55 4.78 7.27 13.74
C ILE A 55 4.09 8.62 13.49
N ALA A 56 4.41 9.29 12.39
CA ALA A 56 3.86 10.60 12.06
C ALA A 56 2.34 10.58 11.82
N CYS A 57 1.80 9.45 11.37
CA CYS A 57 0.39 9.27 11.03
C CYS A 57 -0.32 8.30 11.99
N ALA A 58 0.26 8.03 13.17
CA ALA A 58 -0.25 7.08 14.16
C ALA A 58 -1.62 7.48 14.72
N ASP A 59 -1.88 8.79 14.86
CA ASP A 59 -3.13 9.32 15.40
C ASP A 59 -4.26 9.38 14.37
N ILE A 60 -4.01 9.00 13.11
CA ILE A 60 -5.01 9.05 12.05
C ILE A 60 -5.93 7.82 12.14
N PRO A 61 -7.22 8.02 12.51
CA PRO A 61 -8.12 6.90 12.73
C PRO A 61 -8.38 6.15 11.42
N VAL A 62 -8.44 4.83 11.52
CA VAL A 62 -8.91 3.98 10.43
C VAL A 62 -10.44 4.13 10.34
N PRO A 63 -11.02 4.27 9.13
CA PRO A 63 -12.47 4.14 8.95
C PRO A 63 -12.98 2.81 9.51
N ALA A 64 -13.97 2.86 10.41
CA ALA A 64 -14.43 1.69 11.17
C ALA A 64 -15.02 0.57 10.29
N ASP A 65 -15.39 0.89 9.05
CA ASP A 65 -15.97 0.01 8.05
C ASP A 65 -14.93 -0.61 7.10
N ALA A 66 -13.66 -0.22 7.17
CA ALA A 66 -12.60 -0.84 6.38
C ALA A 66 -12.33 -2.27 6.89
N THR A 67 -12.31 -3.24 5.97
CA THR A 67 -12.07 -4.65 6.26
C THR A 67 -10.58 -5.00 6.23
N TRP A 68 -9.78 -4.20 5.53
CA TRP A 68 -8.33 -4.33 5.49
C TRP A 68 -7.64 -2.98 5.40
N VAL A 69 -6.45 -2.89 6.01
CA VAL A 69 -5.65 -1.67 6.14
C VAL A 69 -4.22 -1.98 5.75
N GLY A 70 -3.73 -1.28 4.73
CA GLY A 70 -2.34 -1.31 4.31
C GLY A 70 -1.42 -0.48 5.20
N LYS A 71 -0.12 -0.63 4.97
CA LYS A 71 0.89 0.25 5.58
C LYS A 71 0.84 1.64 4.94
N TRP A 72 1.39 2.63 5.64
CA TRP A 72 1.64 3.93 5.02
C TRP A 72 2.78 3.80 4.00
N GLU A 73 2.53 4.29 2.79
CA GLU A 73 3.48 4.25 1.68
C GLU A 73 3.54 5.60 0.98
N LYS A 74 4.65 5.86 0.30
CA LYS A 74 4.82 7.08 -0.46
C LYS A 74 3.77 7.12 -1.58
N ASN A 75 2.98 8.19 -1.60
CA ASN A 75 1.99 8.35 -2.66
C ASN A 75 2.70 8.75 -3.96
N LEU A 76 2.52 7.96 -5.02
CA LEU A 76 3.16 8.21 -6.32
C LEU A 76 2.38 9.20 -7.20
N LYS A 77 1.13 9.52 -6.82
CA LYS A 77 0.21 10.38 -7.59
C LYS A 77 -0.02 11.74 -6.94
N ARG A 78 0.24 11.87 -5.64
CA ARG A 78 0.05 13.08 -4.81
C ARG A 78 1.25 13.24 -3.88
N ASP A 79 1.49 14.46 -3.43
CA ASP A 79 2.51 14.69 -2.41
C ASP A 79 2.11 14.04 -1.08
N GLY A 80 3.09 13.49 -0.38
CA GLY A 80 2.90 12.88 0.94
C GLY A 80 2.80 11.36 0.92
N TYR A 81 2.19 10.82 1.96
CA TYR A 81 2.04 9.39 2.19
C TYR A 81 0.56 9.04 2.30
N SER A 82 0.24 7.87 1.79
CA SER A 82 -1.10 7.30 1.88
C SER A 82 -1.04 5.82 2.23
N ARG A 83 -2.08 5.31 2.87
CA ARG A 83 -2.29 3.86 3.01
C ARG A 83 -3.50 3.41 2.20
N LEU A 84 -3.41 2.20 1.65
CA LEU A 84 -4.53 1.55 0.99
C LEU A 84 -5.53 1.06 2.05
N LEU A 85 -6.81 1.26 1.79
CA LEU A 85 -7.92 0.73 2.56
C LEU A 85 -8.81 -0.10 1.64
N VAL A 86 -9.38 -1.18 2.16
CA VAL A 86 -10.35 -2.02 1.44
C VAL A 86 -11.61 -2.13 2.27
N TRP A 87 -12.77 -1.98 1.63
CA TRP A 87 -14.10 -2.15 2.25
C TRP A 87 -14.81 -3.40 1.76
N ARG A 88 -14.60 -3.77 0.49
CA ARG A 88 -15.24 -4.94 -0.10
C ARG A 88 -14.38 -5.51 -1.20
N GLU A 89 -14.39 -6.83 -1.29
CA GLU A 89 -13.71 -7.57 -2.35
C GLU A 89 -14.71 -8.51 -3.01
N SER A 90 -14.69 -8.58 -4.34
CA SER A 90 -15.44 -9.54 -5.12
C SER A 90 -14.49 -10.24 -6.08
N ARG A 91 -14.29 -11.54 -5.90
CA ARG A 91 -13.23 -12.31 -6.59
C ARG A 91 -13.82 -13.45 -7.43
N GLU A 92 -13.29 -13.58 -8.63
CA GLU A 92 -13.47 -14.70 -9.57
C GLU A 92 -12.06 -15.16 -10.03
N PRO A 93 -11.88 -16.38 -10.56
CA PRO A 93 -10.55 -16.92 -10.88
C PRO A 93 -9.69 -16.04 -11.80
N SER A 94 -10.29 -15.26 -12.70
CA SER A 94 -9.59 -14.43 -13.68
C SER A 94 -9.88 -12.93 -13.53
N MET A 95 -10.61 -12.51 -12.50
CA MET A 95 -10.95 -11.10 -12.29
C MET A 95 -11.34 -10.82 -10.83
N ALA A 96 -11.07 -9.62 -10.36
CA ALA A 96 -11.60 -9.12 -9.10
C ALA A 96 -12.09 -7.69 -9.26
N VAL A 97 -13.07 -7.32 -8.46
CA VAL A 97 -13.55 -5.94 -8.31
C VAL A 97 -13.59 -5.65 -6.82
N ASP A 98 -12.84 -4.64 -6.41
CA ASP A 98 -12.74 -4.23 -5.02
C ASP A 98 -13.28 -2.80 -4.87
N ILE A 99 -13.91 -2.53 -3.72
CA ILE A 99 -14.14 -1.17 -3.24
C ILE A 99 -13.00 -0.86 -2.29
N ASP A 100 -12.06 -0.07 -2.78
CA ASP A 100 -10.83 0.29 -2.10
C ASP A 100 -10.58 1.80 -2.20
N GLY A 101 -9.47 2.25 -1.65
CA GLY A 101 -9.24 3.68 -1.52
C GLY A 101 -7.93 4.03 -0.84
N ASP A 102 -7.58 5.30 -0.91
CA ASP A 102 -6.43 5.85 -0.20
C ASP A 102 -6.88 6.70 0.99
N GLN A 103 -6.19 6.53 2.11
CA GLN A 103 -6.24 7.48 3.21
C GLN A 103 -4.93 8.24 3.31
N GLN A 104 -5.01 9.56 3.40
CA GLN A 104 -3.87 10.47 3.55
C GLN A 104 -3.58 10.74 5.03
N CYS A 105 -2.37 11.20 5.36
CA CYS A 105 -1.98 11.52 6.73
C CYS A 105 -2.69 12.73 7.34
N ASP A 106 -3.52 13.45 6.58
CA ASP A 106 -4.44 14.47 7.11
C ASP A 106 -5.83 13.89 7.49
N GLY A 107 -6.01 12.58 7.30
CA GLY A 107 -7.25 11.86 7.56
C GLY A 107 -8.22 11.81 6.38
N THR A 108 -7.94 12.51 5.27
CA THR A 108 -8.76 12.47 4.06
C THR A 108 -8.79 11.04 3.51
N VAL A 109 -9.99 10.57 3.19
CA VAL A 109 -10.22 9.26 2.59
C VAL A 109 -10.89 9.46 1.24
N THR A 110 -10.31 8.83 0.21
CA THR A 110 -10.91 8.72 -1.11
C THR A 110 -11.24 7.25 -1.36
N ARG A 111 -12.48 6.98 -1.76
CA ARG A 111 -12.96 5.64 -2.15
C ARG A 111 -13.18 5.57 -3.65
N TYR A 112 -12.86 4.42 -4.23
CA TYR A 112 -13.09 4.12 -5.64
C TYR A 112 -13.30 2.62 -5.86
N ILE A 113 -13.57 2.26 -7.12
CA ILE A 113 -13.70 0.87 -7.55
C ILE A 113 -12.45 0.53 -8.35
N SER A 114 -11.72 -0.49 -7.90
CA SER A 114 -10.59 -1.06 -8.62
C SER A 114 -11.01 -2.37 -9.28
N ALA A 115 -10.70 -2.51 -10.57
CA ALA A 115 -10.91 -3.75 -11.32
C ALA A 115 -9.57 -4.38 -11.68
N TYR A 116 -9.37 -5.61 -11.24
CA TYR A 116 -8.19 -6.41 -11.50
C TYR A 116 -8.55 -7.50 -12.49
N LEU A 117 -7.84 -7.56 -13.61
CA LEU A 117 -8.03 -8.60 -14.62
C LEU A 117 -6.78 -9.48 -14.59
N GLY A 118 -6.97 -10.80 -14.64
CA GLY A 118 -5.86 -11.73 -14.75
C GLY A 118 -5.08 -11.52 -16.05
N ASP A 119 -3.90 -12.16 -16.14
CA ASP A 119 -2.97 -12.00 -17.26
C ASP A 119 -3.49 -12.57 -18.61
N GLU A 120 -4.69 -13.14 -18.64
CA GLU A 120 -5.29 -13.63 -19.87
C GLU A 120 -5.62 -12.45 -20.81
N PRO A 121 -5.08 -12.44 -22.05
CA PRO A 121 -5.16 -11.28 -22.92
C PRO A 121 -6.55 -11.06 -23.53
N LYS A 122 -7.53 -11.95 -23.29
CA LYS A 122 -8.84 -11.91 -23.94
C LYS A 122 -9.94 -12.38 -23.01
N PHE A 123 -10.98 -11.56 -22.91
CA PHE A 123 -12.23 -11.92 -22.25
C PHE A 123 -13.17 -12.60 -23.26
N SER A 124 -13.76 -13.72 -22.85
CA SER A 124 -15.01 -14.17 -23.46
C SER A 124 -16.14 -13.19 -23.17
N SER A 125 -17.19 -13.23 -23.98
CA SER A 125 -18.40 -12.43 -23.75
C SER A 125 -19.08 -12.76 -22.40
N SER A 126 -18.98 -14.01 -21.94
CA SER A 126 -19.50 -14.42 -20.62
C SER A 126 -18.68 -13.81 -19.48
N GLN A 127 -17.34 -13.86 -19.56
CA GLN A 127 -16.48 -13.18 -18.58
C GLN A 127 -16.71 -11.66 -18.58
N ALA A 128 -16.88 -11.04 -19.75
CA ALA A 128 -17.17 -9.60 -19.84
C ALA A 128 -18.51 -9.23 -19.17
N ARG A 129 -19.56 -10.05 -19.37
CA ARG A 129 -20.85 -9.84 -18.69
C ARG A 129 -20.76 -10.04 -17.18
N LYS A 130 -19.96 -11.00 -16.72
CA LYS A 130 -19.68 -11.19 -15.28
C LYS A 130 -18.99 -9.97 -14.68
N LEU A 131 -17.92 -9.49 -15.32
CA LEU A 131 -17.21 -8.28 -14.88
C LEU A 131 -18.17 -7.08 -14.80
N ALA A 132 -19.00 -6.89 -15.82
CA ALA A 132 -20.00 -5.82 -15.82
C ALA A 132 -20.97 -5.93 -14.63
N ALA A 133 -21.45 -7.14 -14.31
CA ALA A 133 -22.31 -7.35 -13.14
C ALA A 133 -21.58 -7.04 -11.83
N MET A 134 -20.34 -7.49 -11.67
CA MET A 134 -19.51 -7.19 -10.49
C MET A 134 -19.29 -5.68 -10.31
N LEU A 135 -19.06 -4.95 -11.40
CA LEU A 135 -18.90 -3.50 -11.37
C LEU A 135 -20.19 -2.77 -10.97
N VAL A 136 -21.35 -3.23 -11.44
CA VAL A 136 -22.65 -2.67 -11.03
C VAL A 136 -22.88 -2.90 -9.54
N GLU A 137 -22.66 -4.12 -9.04
CA GLU A 137 -22.81 -4.42 -7.61
C GLU A 137 -21.83 -3.61 -6.74
N ALA A 138 -20.61 -3.39 -7.21
CA ALA A 138 -19.63 -2.54 -6.52
C ALA A 138 -20.03 -1.07 -6.52
N ALA A 139 -20.58 -0.56 -7.64
CA ALA A 139 -21.09 0.80 -7.74
C ALA A 139 -22.27 1.03 -6.79
N ASP A 140 -23.27 0.15 -6.79
CA ASP A 140 -24.41 0.24 -5.89
C ASP A 140 -23.98 0.21 -4.41
N ALA A 141 -22.99 -0.62 -4.09
CA ALA A 141 -22.44 -0.70 -2.74
C ALA A 141 -21.64 0.56 -2.35
N LEU A 142 -20.86 1.13 -3.27
CA LEU A 142 -20.14 2.39 -3.02
C LEU A 142 -21.11 3.55 -2.82
N ASP A 143 -22.18 3.63 -3.62
CA ASP A 143 -23.23 4.64 -3.46
C ASP A 143 -23.93 4.52 -2.11
N ALA A 144 -24.20 3.29 -1.65
CA ALA A 144 -24.76 3.05 -0.33
C ALA A 144 -23.82 3.48 0.83
N MET A 145 -22.52 3.59 0.57
CA MET A 145 -21.51 4.12 1.52
C MET A 145 -21.37 5.65 1.47
N GLY A 146 -22.14 6.34 0.61
CA GLY A 146 -22.04 7.78 0.40
C GLY A 146 -21.28 8.20 -0.86
N GLY A 147 -20.95 7.25 -1.75
CA GLY A 147 -20.31 7.49 -3.05
C GLY A 147 -18.79 7.64 -2.99
N ALA A 148 -18.18 7.86 -4.16
CA ALA A 148 -16.76 8.23 -4.28
C ALA A 148 -16.55 9.67 -3.76
N ILE A 149 -15.56 9.87 -2.89
CA ILE A 149 -15.21 11.18 -2.29
C ILE A 149 -13.80 11.57 -2.72
#